data_AF-A0A0C2MJD6-F1
#
_entry.id   AF-A0A0C2MJD6-F1
#
_cell.length_a   1.000
_cell.length_b   1.000
_cell.length_c   1.000
_cell.angle_alpha   90.00
_cell.angle_beta   90.00
_cell.angle_gamma   90.00
#
_symmetry.space_group_name_H-M   'P 1'
#
loop_
_entity.id
_entity.type
_entity.pdbx_description
1 polymer ?
#
loop_
_entity_poly.entity_id
_entity_poly.type
_entity_poly.pdbx_seq_one_letter_code
_entity_poly.pdbx_strand_id
1 'polypeptide(L)'
;MVPRQNQISDQMRSLIFKLVYEDFKAQREVARTLNIPKSTVSSILKKFEETGQVSASTRGGARNTIITQQINDRIIELMNKDRTTNHREIQQQLGVDLKDLGFTYELVRPIYEKRNTPKTKNHGWLRRGRTPNPIVRPRSSSITMILAMNWHNIVNSEAIRGSINTEVFNDLLTATMNVLGQAEEFIFVLDNVNFHHVATIPDNSNFSMHYLPPYSPTLNPCEEAFALI
;
A
#
# COMPACT_ATOMS: atom_id res chain seq x y z
N MET A 1 12.29 7.98 -35.37
CA MET A 1 11.82 6.65 -35.81
C MET A 1 12.84 6.09 -36.78
N VAL A 2 13.58 5.04 -36.43
CA VAL A 2 14.57 4.43 -37.34
C VAL A 2 13.83 3.43 -38.23
N PRO A 3 13.88 3.53 -39.57
CA PRO A 3 13.30 2.52 -40.44
C PRO A 3 14.06 1.22 -40.24
N ARG A 4 13.37 0.15 -39.82
CA ARG A 4 14.00 -1.18 -39.69
C ARG A 4 14.28 -1.73 -41.08
N GLN A 5 15.53 -2.11 -41.33
CA GLN A 5 16.19 -2.40 -42.63
C GLN A 5 15.56 -3.45 -43.56
N ASN A 6 14.43 -4.10 -43.22
CA ASN A 6 13.88 -5.24 -43.98
C ASN A 6 12.49 -4.97 -44.60
N GLN A 7 12.12 -3.71 -44.88
CA GLN A 7 10.90 -3.40 -45.63
C GLN A 7 11.20 -3.26 -47.12
N ILE A 8 10.57 -4.12 -47.93
CA ILE A 8 10.51 -3.97 -49.39
C ILE A 8 9.43 -2.94 -49.71
N SER A 9 9.81 -1.88 -50.43
CA SER A 9 8.90 -0.80 -50.84
C SER A 9 7.79 -1.30 -51.75
N ASP A 10 6.63 -0.63 -51.74
CA ASP A 10 5.49 -1.02 -52.59
C ASP A 10 5.83 -0.97 -54.08
N GLN A 11 6.68 -0.03 -54.50
CA GLN A 11 7.22 0.02 -55.87
C GLN A 11 7.97 -1.26 -56.25
N MET A 12 8.78 -1.80 -55.34
CA MET A 12 9.52 -3.04 -55.56
C MET A 12 8.58 -4.25 -55.60
N ARG A 13 7.49 -4.23 -54.83
CA ARG A 13 6.43 -5.27 -54.88
C ARG A 13 5.70 -5.24 -56.22
N SER A 14 5.37 -4.06 -56.74
CA SER A 14 4.79 -3.89 -58.08
C SER A 14 5.74 -4.39 -59.18
N LEU A 15 7.04 -4.12 -59.07
CA LEU A 15 8.02 -4.60 -60.03
C LEU A 15 8.15 -6.13 -60.03
N ILE A 16 8.14 -6.76 -58.84
CA ILE A 16 8.11 -8.22 -58.71
C ILE A 16 6.88 -8.80 -59.40
N PHE A 17 5.72 -8.17 -59.24
CA PHE A 17 4.47 -8.62 -59.85
C PHE A 17 4.56 -8.59 -61.39
N LYS A 18 4.99 -7.46 -61.98
CA LYS A 18 5.15 -7.33 -63.44
C LYS A 18 6.12 -8.37 -64.02
N LEU A 19 7.30 -8.52 -63.40
CA LEU A 19 8.31 -9.44 -63.90
C LEU A 19 7.86 -10.91 -63.90
N VAL A 20 6.97 -11.30 -62.98
CA VAL A 20 6.49 -12.68 -62.85
C VAL A 20 5.23 -12.95 -63.67
N TYR A 21 4.27 -12.03 -63.68
CA TYR A 21 2.97 -12.23 -64.35
C TYR A 21 2.88 -11.61 -65.75
N GLU A 22 3.60 -10.51 -66.04
CA GLU A 22 3.61 -9.89 -67.37
C GLU A 22 4.77 -10.44 -68.23
N ASP A 23 5.98 -10.51 -67.65
CA ASP A 23 7.18 -10.95 -68.36
C ASP A 23 7.48 -12.46 -68.23
N PHE A 24 6.61 -13.21 -67.53
CA PHE A 24 6.70 -14.67 -67.31
C PHE A 24 8.07 -15.17 -66.81
N LYS A 25 8.82 -14.34 -66.07
CA LYS A 25 10.15 -14.74 -65.57
C LYS A 25 10.03 -15.66 -64.36
N ALA A 26 10.95 -16.61 -64.26
CA ALA A 26 11.01 -17.50 -63.11
C ALA A 26 11.29 -16.70 -61.82
N GLN A 27 10.59 -17.02 -60.72
CA GLN A 27 10.76 -16.35 -59.42
C GLN A 27 12.23 -16.30 -58.95
N ARG A 28 13.01 -17.33 -59.29
CA ARG A 28 14.44 -17.42 -58.95
C ARG A 28 15.29 -16.41 -59.73
N GLU A 29 14.90 -16.13 -60.97
CA GLU A 29 15.54 -15.12 -61.81
C GLU A 29 15.21 -13.73 -61.30
N VAL A 30 13.94 -13.45 -61.01
CA VAL A 30 13.48 -12.18 -60.42
C VAL A 30 14.17 -11.90 -59.08
N ALA A 31 14.29 -12.91 -58.22
CA ALA A 31 15.01 -12.82 -56.95
C ALA A 31 16.49 -12.44 -57.13
N ARG A 32 17.17 -13.01 -58.12
CA ARG A 32 18.57 -12.69 -58.45
C ARG A 32 18.70 -11.28 -59.00
N THR A 33 17.84 -10.89 -59.94
CA THR A 33 17.86 -9.58 -60.60
C THR A 33 17.61 -8.44 -59.61
N LEU A 34 16.69 -8.63 -58.66
CA LEU A 34 16.35 -7.61 -57.66
C LEU A 34 17.17 -7.71 -56.37
N ASN A 35 18.08 -8.69 -56.27
CA ASN A 35 18.86 -8.98 -55.06
C ASN A 35 18.00 -9.16 -53.80
N ILE A 36 16.87 -9.86 -53.93
CA ILE A 36 15.91 -10.14 -52.85
C ILE A 36 15.88 -11.65 -52.61
N PRO A 37 15.82 -12.14 -51.35
CA PRO A 37 15.67 -13.56 -51.09
C PRO A 37 14.44 -14.17 -51.79
N LYS A 38 14.61 -15.34 -52.44
CA LYS A 38 13.52 -16.04 -53.15
C LYS A 38 12.31 -16.31 -52.24
N SER A 39 12.55 -16.55 -50.95
CA SER A 39 11.50 -16.73 -49.94
C SER A 39 10.61 -15.49 -49.78
N THR A 40 11.20 -14.30 -49.89
CA THR A 40 10.46 -13.03 -49.82
C THR A 40 9.64 -12.80 -51.08
N VAL A 41 10.20 -13.05 -52.27
CA VAL A 41 9.45 -13.02 -53.54
C VAL A 41 8.24 -13.96 -53.48
N SER A 42 8.46 -15.20 -53.04
CA SER A 42 7.40 -16.20 -52.89
C SER A 42 6.32 -15.78 -51.89
N SER A 43 6.69 -15.14 -50.78
CA SER A 43 5.75 -14.65 -49.77
C SER A 43 4.93 -13.44 -50.24
N ILE A 44 5.51 -12.59 -51.10
CA ILE A 44 4.80 -11.47 -51.73
C ILE A 44 3.77 -11.98 -52.73
N LEU A 45 4.17 -12.89 -53.62
CA LEU A 45 3.27 -13.48 -54.63
C LEU A 45 2.13 -14.27 -53.98
N LYS A 46 2.44 -15.10 -52.97
CA LYS A 46 1.42 -15.86 -52.23
C LYS A 46 0.38 -14.92 -51.59
N LYS A 47 0.82 -13.82 -50.98
CA LYS A 47 -0.11 -12.82 -50.42
C LYS A 47 -0.96 -12.15 -51.49
N PHE A 48 -0.40 -11.91 -52.68
CA PHE A 48 -1.16 -11.35 -53.80
C PHE A 48 -2.22 -12.33 -54.30
N GLU A 49 -1.89 -13.61 -54.46
CA GLU A 49 -2.87 -14.65 -54.84
C GLU A 49 -4.02 -14.77 -53.82
N GLU A 50 -3.73 -14.58 -52.53
CA GLU A 50 -4.73 -14.67 -51.46
C GLU A 50 -5.60 -13.40 -51.31
N THR A 51 -5.07 -12.21 -51.60
CA THR A 51 -5.73 -10.94 -51.25
C THR A 51 -5.99 -10.00 -52.43
N GLY A 52 -5.39 -10.25 -53.60
CA GLY A 52 -5.42 -9.37 -54.77
C GLY A 52 -4.66 -8.05 -54.60
N GLN A 53 -3.99 -7.82 -53.46
CA GLN A 53 -3.33 -6.56 -53.15
C GLN A 53 -1.80 -6.68 -53.24
N VAL A 54 -1.18 -5.70 -53.91
CA VAL A 54 0.30 -5.62 -54.08
C VAL A 54 0.95 -4.90 -52.89
N SER A 55 0.25 -3.93 -52.29
CA SER A 55 0.74 -3.13 -51.17
C SER A 55 0.88 -3.95 -49.90
N ALA A 56 1.89 -3.63 -49.09
CA ALA A 56 2.02 -4.26 -47.77
C ALA A 56 0.84 -3.87 -46.85
N SER A 57 0.19 -4.86 -46.25
CA SER A 57 -0.84 -4.60 -45.22
C SER A 57 -0.22 -3.87 -44.02
N THR A 58 -1.02 -3.03 -43.36
CA THR A 58 -0.68 -2.47 -42.06
C THR A 58 -0.43 -3.60 -41.07
N ARG A 59 0.73 -3.59 -40.40
CA ARG A 59 0.98 -4.51 -39.28
C ARG A 59 0.11 -4.09 -38.11
N GLY A 60 -0.49 -5.06 -37.41
CA GLY A 60 -1.23 -4.80 -36.17
C GLY A 60 -0.37 -4.03 -35.17
N GLY A 61 -0.89 -2.89 -34.70
CA GLY A 61 -0.27 -2.06 -33.67
C GLY A 61 -0.50 -2.62 -32.27
N ALA A 62 0.23 -2.08 -31.30
CA ALA A 62 -0.10 -2.30 -29.89
C ALA A 62 -1.52 -1.79 -29.63
N ARG A 63 -2.33 -2.60 -28.92
CA ARG A 63 -3.59 -2.13 -28.36
C ARG A 63 -3.25 -1.16 -27.23
N ASN A 64 -3.14 0.13 -27.54
CA ASN A 64 -3.04 1.13 -26.50
C ASN A 64 -4.42 1.25 -25.85
N THR A 65 -4.54 0.77 -24.62
CA THR A 65 -5.74 0.93 -23.78
C THR A 65 -6.07 2.42 -23.72
N ILE A 66 -7.34 2.77 -23.96
CA ILE A 66 -7.83 4.14 -24.03
C ILE A 66 -7.88 4.70 -22.60
N ILE A 67 -6.72 5.06 -22.08
CA ILE A 67 -6.56 5.75 -20.81
C ILE A 67 -6.22 7.20 -21.17
N THR A 68 -7.27 8.03 -21.23
CA THR A 68 -7.14 9.46 -21.53
C THR A 68 -6.89 10.22 -20.22
N GLN A 69 -6.13 11.33 -20.27
CA GLN A 69 -5.90 12.23 -19.13
C GLN A 69 -7.20 12.58 -18.36
N GLN A 70 -8.32 12.70 -19.07
CA GLN A 70 -9.66 12.92 -18.52
C GLN A 70 -10.12 11.86 -17.51
N ILE A 71 -9.70 10.59 -17.66
CA ILE A 71 -10.02 9.51 -16.73
C ILE A 71 -9.23 9.69 -15.44
N ASN A 72 -7.96 10.07 -15.52
CA ASN A 72 -7.13 10.38 -14.35
C ASN A 72 -7.69 11.58 -13.58
N ASP A 73 -8.07 12.65 -14.28
CA ASP A 73 -8.62 13.84 -13.64
C ASP A 73 -9.93 13.54 -12.90
N ARG A 74 -10.76 12.64 -13.46
CA ARG A 74 -12.01 12.20 -12.84
C ARG A 74 -11.82 11.28 -11.65
N ILE A 75 -10.76 10.46 -11.65
CA ILE A 75 -10.36 9.67 -10.46
C ILE A 75 -9.96 10.62 -9.33
N ILE A 76 -9.16 11.64 -9.63
CA ILE A 76 -8.72 12.63 -8.65
C ILE A 76 -9.93 13.39 -8.07
N GLU A 77 -10.88 13.79 -8.90
CA GLU A 77 -12.12 14.45 -8.45
C GLU A 77 -12.93 13.56 -7.50
N LEU A 78 -13.12 12.28 -7.85
CA LEU A 78 -13.85 11.31 -7.01
C LEU A 78 -13.15 11.09 -5.67
N MET A 79 -11.82 10.95 -5.66
CA MET A 79 -11.02 10.79 -4.44
C MET A 79 -11.07 12.03 -3.52
N ASN A 80 -11.14 13.23 -4.09
CA ASN A 80 -11.22 14.47 -3.33
C ASN A 80 -12.61 14.70 -2.74
N LYS A 81 -13.66 14.21 -3.40
CA LYS A 81 -15.05 14.37 -2.96
C LYS A 81 -15.39 13.43 -1.79
N ASP A 82 -14.92 12.19 -1.83
CA ASP A 82 -15.16 11.22 -0.77
C ASP A 82 -13.99 10.22 -0.66
N ARG A 83 -13.27 10.28 0.47
CA ARG A 83 -12.14 9.38 0.77
C ARG A 83 -12.58 7.98 1.18
N THR A 84 -13.88 7.75 1.36
CA THR A 84 -14.45 6.46 1.77
C THR A 84 -14.90 5.60 0.60
N THR A 85 -14.94 6.16 -0.62
CA THR A 85 -15.36 5.42 -1.82
C THR A 85 -14.42 4.24 -2.08
N ASN A 86 -15.00 3.06 -2.24
CA ASN A 86 -14.24 1.82 -2.40
C ASN A 86 -13.71 1.69 -3.83
N HIS A 87 -12.56 1.02 -3.99
CA HIS A 87 -11.96 0.68 -5.28
C HIS A 87 -12.97 0.09 -6.29
N ARG A 88 -13.87 -0.78 -5.81
CA ARG A 88 -14.91 -1.40 -6.65
C ARG A 88 -15.94 -0.40 -7.17
N GLU A 89 -16.31 0.58 -6.34
CA GLU A 89 -17.29 1.61 -6.71
C GLU A 89 -16.70 2.56 -7.75
N ILE A 90 -15.41 2.92 -7.60
CA ILE A 90 -14.66 3.73 -8.57
C ILE A 90 -14.57 2.99 -9.92
N GLN A 91 -14.25 1.69 -9.91
CA GLN A 91 -14.22 0.87 -11.13
C GLN A 91 -15.59 0.81 -11.81
N GLN A 92 -16.69 0.66 -11.05
CA GLN A 92 -18.05 0.64 -11.60
C GLN A 92 -18.46 1.99 -12.20
N GLN A 93 -18.09 3.10 -11.58
CA GLN A 93 -18.43 4.44 -12.07
C GLN A 93 -17.66 4.85 -13.32
N LEU A 94 -16.41 4.38 -13.45
CA LEU A 94 -15.54 4.74 -14.58
C LEU A 94 -15.51 3.71 -15.70
N GLY A 95 -15.98 2.48 -15.45
CA GLY A 95 -15.97 1.40 -16.44
C GLY A 95 -14.57 0.92 -16.85
N VAL A 96 -13.55 1.21 -16.03
CA VAL A 96 -12.14 0.87 -16.29
C VAL A 96 -11.54 0.08 -15.14
N ASP A 97 -10.58 -0.79 -15.44
CA ASP A 97 -9.79 -1.46 -14.41
C ASP A 97 -8.68 -0.51 -13.92
N LEU A 98 -8.76 -0.11 -12.64
CA LEU A 98 -7.77 0.74 -11.97
C LEU A 98 -6.36 0.13 -11.93
N LYS A 99 -6.22 -1.20 -12.07
CA LYS A 99 -4.90 -1.85 -12.16
C LYS A 99 -4.13 -1.44 -13.41
N ASP A 100 -4.84 -1.25 -14.52
CA ASP A 100 -4.24 -0.83 -15.79
C ASP A 100 -3.79 0.64 -15.76
N LEU A 101 -4.28 1.40 -14.77
CA LEU A 101 -3.97 2.80 -14.52
C LEU A 101 -2.79 3.01 -13.55
N GLY A 102 -2.22 1.93 -13.01
CA GLY A 102 -1.11 2.01 -12.05
C GLY A 102 -1.50 2.50 -10.64
N PHE A 103 -2.80 2.59 -10.33
CA PHE A 103 -3.24 2.92 -8.98
C PHE A 103 -3.16 1.68 -8.08
N THR A 104 -2.55 1.85 -6.91
CA THR A 104 -2.57 0.88 -5.81
C THR A 104 -3.44 1.41 -4.69
N TYR A 105 -4.20 0.53 -4.02
CA TYR A 105 -4.97 0.91 -2.84
C TYR A 105 -4.23 0.53 -1.57
N GLU A 106 -4.25 1.43 -0.58
CA GLU A 106 -3.85 1.12 0.79
C GLU A 106 -5.07 0.97 1.67
N LEU A 107 -5.07 -0.06 2.52
CA LEU A 107 -6.09 -0.21 3.54
C LEU A 107 -5.78 0.76 4.69
N VAL A 108 -6.43 1.92 4.68
CA VAL A 108 -6.42 2.81 5.86
C VAL A 108 -7.29 2.16 6.93
N ARG A 109 -6.64 1.49 7.89
CA ARG A 109 -7.34 1.00 9.08
C ARG A 109 -7.40 2.14 10.09
N PRO A 110 -8.53 2.34 10.80
CA PRO A 110 -8.50 3.18 11.99
C PRO A 110 -7.42 2.61 12.94
N ILE A 111 -6.64 3.50 13.55
CA ILE A 111 -5.61 3.13 14.52
C ILE A 111 -6.35 2.51 15.70
N TYR A 112 -6.41 1.18 15.73
CA TYR A 112 -6.91 0.47 16.90
C TYR A 112 -5.80 0.49 17.93
N GLU A 113 -6.07 1.11 19.08
CA GLU A 113 -5.31 0.87 20.30
C GLU A 113 -5.23 -0.66 20.50
N LYS A 114 -4.03 -1.24 20.41
CA LYS A 114 -3.83 -2.68 20.45
C LYS A 114 -4.05 -3.19 21.87
N ARG A 115 -5.30 -3.45 22.22
CA ARG A 115 -5.65 -4.11 23.48
C ARG A 115 -5.71 -5.63 23.29
N ASN A 116 -5.45 -6.38 24.35
CA ASN A 116 -5.70 -7.83 24.42
C ASN A 116 -7.22 -8.12 24.39
N THR A 117 -7.83 -7.87 23.24
CA THR A 117 -9.26 -8.13 23.00
C THR A 117 -9.41 -9.39 22.17
N PRO A 118 -10.56 -10.07 22.22
CA PRO A 118 -10.85 -11.19 21.31
C PRO A 118 -10.81 -10.79 19.82
N LYS A 119 -10.85 -9.49 19.52
CA LYS A 119 -10.79 -8.93 18.15
C LYS A 119 -9.37 -8.85 17.60
N THR A 120 -8.34 -9.00 18.44
CA THR A 120 -6.94 -9.03 18.01
C THR A 120 -6.69 -10.33 17.25
N LYS A 121 -6.61 -10.25 15.92
CA LYS A 121 -6.41 -11.43 15.06
C LYS A 121 -4.99 -11.95 15.23
N ASN A 122 -4.84 -13.11 15.87
CA ASN A 122 -3.58 -13.84 15.78
C ASN A 122 -3.39 -14.33 14.34
N HIS A 123 -2.23 -14.02 13.74
CA HIS A 123 -1.89 -14.52 12.42
C HIS A 123 -1.51 -16.00 12.52
N GLY A 124 -2.01 -16.81 11.57
CA GLY A 124 -1.68 -18.22 11.48
C GLY A 124 -1.57 -18.63 10.02
N TRP A 125 -0.52 -19.39 9.70
CA TRP A 125 -0.29 -19.92 8.37
C TRP A 125 -0.96 -21.28 8.22
N LEU A 126 -1.86 -21.41 7.27
CA LEU A 126 -2.41 -22.70 6.83
C LEU A 126 -2.28 -22.83 5.31
N ARG A 127 -2.34 -24.08 4.81
CA ARG A 127 -2.37 -24.34 3.38
C ARG A 127 -3.56 -23.62 2.72
N ARG A 128 -3.33 -23.12 1.50
CA ARG A 128 -4.34 -22.46 0.68
C ARG A 128 -5.60 -23.34 0.57
N GLY A 129 -6.77 -22.77 0.87
CA GLY A 129 -8.05 -23.49 0.91
C GLY A 129 -8.48 -23.98 2.31
N ARG A 130 -7.69 -23.74 3.36
CA ARG A 130 -8.08 -23.98 4.76
C ARG A 130 -8.19 -22.64 5.51
N THR A 131 -9.28 -22.45 6.24
CA THR A 131 -9.49 -21.27 7.08
C THR A 131 -8.70 -21.41 8.38
N PRO A 132 -7.75 -20.51 8.70
CA PRO A 132 -7.16 -20.44 10.02
C PRO A 132 -8.26 -20.08 11.02
N ASN A 133 -8.47 -20.91 12.05
CA ASN A 133 -9.33 -20.57 13.17
C ASN A 133 -8.47 -20.34 14.42
N PRO A 134 -7.75 -19.21 14.51
CA PRO A 134 -6.94 -18.91 15.68
C PRO A 134 -7.88 -18.75 16.88
N ILE A 135 -7.80 -19.68 17.83
CA ILE A 135 -8.54 -19.58 19.09
C ILE A 135 -7.84 -18.51 19.93
N VAL A 136 -8.35 -17.29 19.92
CA VAL A 136 -7.94 -16.24 20.85
C VAL A 136 -8.67 -16.51 22.16
N ARG A 137 -7.94 -16.98 23.19
CA ARG A 137 -8.53 -17.15 24.53
C ARG A 137 -8.82 -15.77 25.10
N PRO A 138 -10.09 -15.38 25.37
CA PRO A 138 -10.44 -14.04 25.85
C PRO A 138 -9.86 -13.69 27.22
N ARG A 139 -9.40 -14.69 27.98
CA ARG A 139 -8.92 -14.59 29.37
C ARG A 139 -7.54 -15.20 29.49
N SER A 140 -6.59 -14.79 28.66
CA SER A 140 -5.18 -15.04 28.97
C SER A 140 -4.78 -14.16 30.17
N SER A 141 -3.84 -14.65 30.98
CA SER A 141 -3.20 -13.83 32.01
C SER A 141 -2.55 -12.60 31.36
N SER A 142 -3.14 -11.43 31.52
CA SER A 142 -2.55 -10.16 31.06
C SER A 142 -1.61 -9.63 32.13
N ILE A 143 -0.44 -9.15 31.68
CA ILE A 143 0.44 -8.33 32.47
C ILE A 143 0.06 -6.88 32.16
N THR A 144 -0.23 -6.11 33.19
CA THR A 144 -0.45 -4.67 33.10
C THR A 144 0.84 -3.99 33.51
N MET A 145 1.31 -3.04 32.72
CA MET A 145 2.51 -2.28 33.02
C MET A 145 2.11 -0.84 33.33
N ILE A 146 2.70 -0.28 34.38
CA ILE A 146 2.61 1.14 34.69
C ILE A 146 3.99 1.77 34.56
N LEU A 147 4.03 3.00 34.06
CA LEU A 147 5.24 3.68 33.64
C LEU A 147 5.20 5.15 34.06
N ALA A 148 6.29 5.62 34.66
CA ALA A 148 6.58 7.03 34.87
C ALA A 148 7.87 7.39 34.11
N MET A 149 7.77 8.38 33.22
CA MET A 149 8.90 8.83 32.40
C MET A 149 8.99 10.34 32.38
N ASN A 150 10.20 10.85 32.18
CA ASN A 150 10.45 12.24 31.82
C ASN A 150 10.86 12.30 30.34
N TRP A 151 11.24 13.48 29.86
CA TRP A 151 11.66 13.66 28.47
C TRP A 151 12.99 12.96 28.12
N HIS A 152 13.77 12.54 29.11
CA HIS A 152 15.11 11.97 28.96
C HIS A 152 15.15 10.45 29.14
N ASN A 153 14.40 9.91 30.12
CA ASN A 153 14.40 8.51 30.49
C ASN A 153 13.11 8.07 31.20
N ILE A 154 12.99 6.75 31.35
CA ILE A 154 12.03 6.11 32.23
C ILE A 154 12.54 6.23 33.66
N VAL A 155 11.75 6.83 34.54
CA VAL A 155 12.10 7.05 35.96
C VAL A 155 11.71 5.83 36.79
N ASN A 156 10.52 5.29 36.55
CA ASN A 156 10.02 4.13 37.27
C ASN A 156 9.06 3.32 36.39
N SER A 157 9.03 2.00 36.57
CA SER A 157 8.13 1.11 35.85
C SER A 157 7.84 -0.13 36.67
N GLU A 158 6.59 -0.59 36.66
CA GLU A 158 6.18 -1.80 37.35
C GLU A 158 5.28 -2.67 36.46
N ALA A 159 5.51 -3.98 36.50
CA ALA A 159 4.77 -4.97 35.73
C ALA A 159 3.97 -5.88 36.66
N ILE A 160 2.65 -5.77 36.61
CA ILE A 160 1.71 -6.39 37.55
C ILE A 160 0.84 -7.41 36.81
N ARG A 161 0.56 -8.55 37.44
CA ARG A 161 -0.46 -9.48 36.93
C ARG A 161 -1.83 -9.07 37.43
N GLY A 162 -2.70 -8.64 36.52
CA GLY A 162 -4.06 -8.18 36.86
C GLY A 162 -4.26 -6.68 36.68
N SER A 163 -5.29 -6.12 37.30
CA SER A 163 -5.61 -4.69 37.22
C SER A 163 -4.81 -3.85 38.21
N ILE A 164 -4.44 -2.64 37.82
CA ILE A 164 -3.87 -1.64 38.73
C ILE A 164 -4.99 -1.10 39.63
N ASN A 165 -4.72 -1.04 40.92
CA ASN A 165 -5.58 -0.39 41.92
C ASN A 165 -4.90 0.90 42.43
N THR A 166 -5.60 1.65 43.27
CA THR A 166 -5.06 2.90 43.85
C THR A 166 -3.84 2.67 44.75
N GLU A 167 -3.76 1.54 45.45
CA GLU A 167 -2.64 1.21 46.34
C GLU A 167 -1.34 1.06 45.57
N VAL A 168 -1.34 0.20 44.54
CA VAL A 168 -0.16 -0.02 43.68
C VAL A 168 0.23 1.27 42.95
N PHE A 169 -0.74 2.09 42.56
CA PHE A 169 -0.46 3.40 41.99
C PHE A 169 0.26 4.34 42.97
N ASN A 170 -0.22 4.41 44.23
CA ASN A 170 0.39 5.23 45.28
C ASN A 170 1.80 4.74 45.65
N ASP A 171 2.03 3.43 45.67
CA ASP A 171 3.35 2.85 45.92
C ASP A 171 4.33 3.25 44.81
N LEU A 172 3.91 3.17 43.54
CA LEU A 172 4.71 3.62 42.41
C LEU A 172 5.00 5.12 42.49
N LEU A 173 4.00 5.95 42.80
CA LEU A 173 4.18 7.39 42.96
C LEU A 173 5.21 7.71 44.05
N THR A 174 5.08 7.08 45.21
CA THR A 174 6.01 7.26 46.34
C THR A 174 7.42 6.83 45.95
N ALA A 175 7.58 5.68 45.30
CA ALA A 175 8.87 5.22 44.80
C ALA A 175 9.46 6.20 43.78
N THR A 176 8.63 6.78 42.90
CA THR A 176 9.07 7.75 41.90
C THR A 176 9.52 9.07 42.55
N MET A 177 8.77 9.57 43.53
CA MET A 177 9.14 10.76 44.30
C MET A 177 10.47 10.57 45.04
N ASN A 178 10.71 9.38 45.60
CA ASN A 178 11.97 9.05 46.27
C ASN A 178 13.17 9.05 45.31
N VAL A 179 12.97 8.64 44.05
CA VAL A 179 14.01 8.65 43.01
C VAL A 179 14.30 10.07 42.52
N LEU A 180 13.26 10.90 42.34
CA LEU A 180 13.40 12.28 41.86
C LEU A 180 13.94 13.23 42.95
N GLY A 181 13.67 12.93 44.22
CA GLY A 181 14.14 13.72 45.37
C GLY A 181 13.46 15.09 45.49
N GLN A 182 14.09 15.98 46.26
CA GLN A 182 13.56 17.32 46.60
C GLN A 182 14.37 18.48 46.00
N ALA A 183 15.23 18.21 45.01
CA ALA A 183 16.14 19.21 44.47
C ALA A 183 15.47 20.26 43.57
N GLU A 184 14.37 19.89 42.92
CA GLU A 184 13.65 20.70 41.92
C GLU A 184 12.15 20.57 42.12
N GLU A 185 11.35 21.44 41.49
CA GLU A 185 9.90 21.29 41.44
C GLU A 185 9.50 20.36 40.29
N PHE A 186 8.65 19.38 40.57
CA PHE A 186 8.22 18.39 39.59
C PHE A 186 6.72 18.42 39.37
N ILE A 187 6.31 18.13 38.14
CA ILE A 187 4.90 18.07 37.75
C ILE A 187 4.60 16.67 37.23
N PHE A 188 3.70 15.96 37.91
CA PHE A 188 3.12 14.73 37.41
C PHE A 188 1.97 15.03 36.47
N VAL A 189 2.10 14.61 35.23
CA VAL A 189 1.03 14.67 34.24
C VAL A 189 0.41 13.28 34.12
N LEU A 190 -0.88 13.17 34.44
CA LEU A 190 -1.62 11.92 34.49
C LEU A 190 -2.80 11.95 33.50
N ASP A 191 -3.19 10.78 33.01
CA ASP A 191 -4.45 10.67 32.27
C ASP A 191 -5.67 10.78 33.21
N ASN A 192 -6.85 10.99 32.62
CA ASN A 192 -8.05 11.30 33.38
C ASN A 192 -8.81 10.05 33.84
N VAL A 193 -8.12 9.14 34.53
CA VAL A 193 -8.73 7.93 35.08
C VAL A 193 -9.13 8.11 36.54
N ASN A 194 -10.30 7.57 36.91
CA ASN A 194 -10.91 7.76 38.23
C ASN A 194 -9.98 7.46 39.42
N PHE A 195 -9.13 6.43 39.33
CA PHE A 195 -8.25 6.06 40.44
C PHE A 195 -7.04 7.00 40.60
N HIS A 196 -6.72 7.85 39.61
CA HIS A 196 -5.71 8.89 39.77
C HIS A 196 -6.21 10.03 40.66
N HIS A 197 -7.50 10.34 40.62
CA HIS A 197 -8.11 11.39 41.45
C HIS A 197 -8.18 11.05 42.94
N VAL A 198 -7.96 9.78 43.29
CA VAL A 198 -7.89 9.32 44.69
C VAL A 198 -6.45 9.41 45.22
N ALA A 199 -5.46 9.53 44.34
CA ALA A 199 -4.07 9.63 44.75
C ALA A 199 -3.80 10.98 45.43
N THR A 200 -3.04 10.93 46.52
CA THR A 200 -2.70 12.11 47.31
C THR A 200 -1.20 12.35 47.27
N ILE A 201 -0.83 13.60 47.00
CA ILE A 201 0.53 14.10 47.18
C ILE A 201 0.65 14.63 48.61
N PRO A 202 1.78 14.43 49.31
CA PRO A 202 2.02 15.09 50.60
C PRO A 202 1.97 16.62 50.47
N ASP A 203 1.21 17.29 51.35
CA ASP A 203 0.93 18.74 51.28
C ASP A 203 2.18 19.64 51.24
N ASN A 204 3.32 19.17 51.78
CA ASN A 204 4.58 19.90 51.85
C ASN A 204 5.64 19.40 50.84
N SER A 205 5.21 18.86 49.70
CA SER A 205 6.12 18.32 48.71
C SER A 205 6.36 19.28 47.54
N ASN A 206 7.50 19.11 46.87
CA ASN A 206 7.90 19.78 45.63
C ASN A 206 7.19 19.22 44.38
N PHE A 207 6.09 18.49 44.56
CA PHE A 207 5.36 17.81 43.48
C PHE A 207 3.96 18.39 43.30
N SER A 208 3.53 18.55 42.05
CA SER A 208 2.15 18.87 41.69
C SER A 208 1.58 17.83 40.72
N MET A 209 0.25 17.73 40.66
CA MET A 209 -0.45 16.83 39.72
C MET A 209 -1.35 17.63 38.78
N HIS A 210 -1.24 17.31 37.50
CA HIS A 210 -2.10 17.82 36.44
C HIS A 210 -2.70 16.66 35.65
N TYR A 211 -3.98 16.81 35.28
CA TYR A 211 -4.73 15.81 34.52
C TYR A 211 -4.92 16.26 33.09
N LEU A 212 -4.71 15.34 32.15
CA LEU A 212 -5.02 15.56 30.75
C LEU A 212 -6.54 15.63 30.52
N PRO A 213 -7.00 16.33 29.46
CA PRO A 213 -8.41 16.29 29.08
C PRO A 213 -8.86 14.86 28.72
N PRO A 214 -10.16 14.53 28.90
CA PRO A 214 -10.70 13.23 28.50
C PRO A 214 -10.35 12.86 27.05
N TYR A 215 -10.10 11.57 26.80
CA TYR A 215 -9.86 11.02 25.46
C TYR A 215 -8.68 11.64 24.69
N SER A 216 -7.61 12.04 25.40
CA SER A 216 -6.44 12.69 24.80
C SER A 216 -5.15 11.84 24.88
N PRO A 217 -5.14 10.59 24.37
CA PRO A 217 -3.97 9.72 24.47
C PRO A 217 -2.76 10.27 23.70
N THR A 218 -2.98 11.08 22.66
CA THR A 218 -1.91 11.72 21.88
C THR A 218 -1.10 12.74 22.68
N LEU A 219 -1.60 13.20 23.83
CA LEU A 219 -0.90 14.11 24.72
C LEU A 219 -0.12 13.37 25.82
N ASN A 220 -0.32 12.06 25.95
CA ASN A 220 0.34 11.24 26.96
C ASN A 220 1.58 10.57 26.35
N PRO A 221 2.82 11.01 26.68
CA PRO A 221 4.03 10.42 26.11
C PRO A 221 4.21 8.93 26.47
N CYS A 222 3.60 8.46 27.57
CA CYS A 222 3.64 7.04 27.92
C CYS A 222 2.93 6.16 26.87
N GLU A 223 1.91 6.66 26.17
CA GLU A 223 1.22 5.91 25.11
C GLU A 223 2.15 5.58 23.93
N GLU A 224 3.07 6.49 23.60
CA GLU A 224 4.08 6.25 22.57
C GLU A 224 5.12 5.22 23.03
N ALA A 225 5.56 5.30 24.28
CA ALA A 225 6.45 4.30 24.86
C ALA A 225 5.82 2.90 24.86
N PHE A 226 4.54 2.78 25.21
CA PHE A 226 3.82 1.50 25.14
C PHE A 226 3.61 1.00 23.71
N ALA A 227 3.54 1.88 22.70
CA ALA A 227 3.40 1.47 21.30
C ALA A 227 4.66 0.78 20.74
N LEU A 228 5.82 0.99 21.36
CA LEU A 228 7.10 0.40 20.97
C LEU A 228 7.39 -0.96 21.62
N ILE A 229 6.62 -1.34 22.65
CA ILE A 229 6.81 -2.55 23.47
C ILE A 229 5.82 -3.63 23.06
#